data_AF-A0A523F2T4-F1
#
_entry.id   AF-A0A523F2T4-F1
#
_cell.length_a   1.000
_cell.length_b   1.000
_cell.length_c   1.000
_cell.angle_alpha   90.00
_cell.angle_beta   90.00
_cell.angle_gamma   90.00
#
_symmetry.space_group_name_H-M   'P 1'
#
loop_
_entity.id
_entity.type
_entity.pdbx_description
1 polymer ?
#
loop_
_entity_poly.entity_id
_entity_poly.type
_entity_poly.pdbx_seq_one_letter_code
_entity_poly.pdbx_strand_id
1 'polypeptide(L)' 'MRSVLTFIASFGASLGVSMVLAEMASAAPIGNPVAIFSGLDKITGRIITFDVAIDETVQFGALQIT' A
#
# COMPACT_ATOMS: atom_id res chain seq x y z
N MET A 1 39.70 -29.30 16.49
CA MET A 1 38.30 -29.57 16.92
C MET A 1 37.62 -28.38 17.59
N ARG A 2 38.31 -27.52 18.36
CA ARG A 2 37.67 -26.36 19.03
C ARG A 2 37.24 -25.23 18.07
N SER A 3 37.97 -24.96 16.98
CA SER A 3 37.61 -23.89 16.04
C SER A 3 36.37 -24.19 15.18
N VAL A 4 36.13 -25.46 14.82
CA VAL A 4 34.94 -25.89 14.07
C VAL A 4 33.67 -25.70 14.90
N LEU A 5 33.74 -25.99 16.20
CA LEU A 5 32.62 -25.82 17.12
C LEU A 5 32.24 -24.34 17.30
N THR A 6 33.23 -23.45 17.37
CA THR A 6 33.02 -21.99 17.44
C THR A 6 32.43 -21.45 16.14
N PHE A 7 32.86 -21.97 14.98
CA PHE A 7 32.36 -21.55 13.67
C PHE A 7 30.88 -21.89 13.47
N ILE A 8 30.46 -23.10 13.88
CA ILE A 8 29.06 -23.54 13.82
C ILE A 8 28.18 -22.71 14.77
N ALA A 9 28.67 -22.40 15.97
CA ALA A 9 27.94 -21.57 16.93
C ALA A 9 27.74 -20.13 16.43
N SER A 10 28.77 -19.51 15.82
CA SER A 10 28.66 -18.16 15.25
C SER A 10 27.72 -18.12 14.03
N PHE A 11 27.68 -19.18 13.24
CA PHE A 11 26.81 -19.27 12.06
C PHE A 11 25.33 -19.49 12.47
N GLY A 12 25.09 -20.31 13.50
CA GLY A 12 23.76 -20.46 14.08
C GLY A 12 23.24 -19.16 14.69
N ALA A 13 24.11 -18.38 15.34
CA ALA A 13 23.75 -17.08 15.90
C ALA A 13 23.40 -16.03 14.82
N SER A 14 24.15 -15.97 13.71
CA SER A 14 23.85 -15.01 12.63
C SER A 14 22.55 -15.32 11.88
N LEU A 15 22.24 -16.61 11.70
CA LEU A 15 20.96 -17.05 11.13
C LEU A 15 19.78 -16.74 12.05
N GLY A 16 19.92 -17.00 13.35
CA GLY A 16 18.88 -16.69 14.34
C GLY A 16 18.54 -15.19 14.39
N VAL A 17 19.56 -14.32 14.38
CA VAL A 17 19.36 -12.86 14.38
C VAL A 17 18.69 -12.37 13.09
N SER A 18 19.02 -12.97 11.94
CA SER A 18 18.43 -12.58 10.65
C SER A 18 16.94 -12.89 10.57
N MET A 19 16.48 -13.98 11.19
CA MET A 19 15.05 -14.35 11.23
C MET A 19 14.24 -13.43 12.14
N VAL A 20 14.77 -13.05 13.31
CA VAL A 20 14.09 -12.13 14.24
C VAL A 20 13.90 -10.74 13.62
N LEU A 21 14.86 -10.28 12.81
CA LEU A 21 14.76 -9.00 12.11
C LEU A 21 13.76 -9.03 10.94
N ALA A 22 13.45 -10.21 10.39
CA ALA A 22 12.52 -10.35 9.28
C ALA A 22 11.05 -10.13 9.69
N GLU A 23 10.70 -10.41 10.94
CA GLU A 23 9.33 -10.23 11.46
C GLU A 23 8.98 -8.75 11.73
N MET A 24 9.96 -7.84 11.71
CA MET A 24 9.73 -6.41 11.98
C MET A 24 9.26 -5.60 10.76
N ALA A 25 9.15 -6.22 9.58
CA ALA A 25 8.67 -5.57 8.38
C ALA A 25 7.13 -5.62 8.29
N SER A 26 6.45 -4.68 8.93
CA SER A 26 5.02 -4.45 8.76
C SER A 26 4.79 -3.17 7.94
N ALA A 27 4.27 -3.31 6.72
CA ALA A 27 3.88 -2.17 5.89
C ALA A 27 2.41 -1.83 6.18
N ALA A 28 2.17 -0.65 6.74
CA ALA A 28 0.81 -0.13 6.88
C ALA A 28 0.27 0.29 5.50
N PRO A 29 -1.01 0.06 5.19
CA PRO A 29 -1.61 0.58 3.97
C PRO A 29 -1.55 2.12 3.97
N ILE A 30 -1.18 2.67 2.82
CA ILE A 30 -1.14 4.12 2.61
C ILE A 30 -2.56 4.57 2.22
N GLY A 31 -3.14 5.47 3.01
CA GLY A 31 -4.44 6.05 2.71
C GLY A 31 -4.35 7.04 1.54
N ASN A 32 -5.29 6.95 0.59
CA ASN A 32 -5.45 7.92 -0.49
C ASN A 32 -6.64 8.83 -0.15
N PRO A 33 -6.41 10.11 0.18
CA PRO A 33 -7.48 11.00 0.64
C PRO A 33 -8.43 11.44 -0.50
N VAL A 34 -8.04 11.22 -1.75
CA VAL A 34 -8.77 11.69 -2.94
C VAL A 34 -8.89 10.55 -3.94
N ALA A 35 -10.11 10.35 -4.44
CA ALA A 35 -10.42 9.51 -5.59
C ALA A 35 -10.57 10.37 -6.86
N ILE A 36 -10.00 9.92 -7.96
CA ILE A 36 -10.07 10.60 -9.26
C ILE A 36 -11.06 9.86 -10.16
N PHE A 37 -12.08 10.56 -10.64
CA PHE A 37 -13.10 10.01 -11.51
C PHE A 37 -13.05 10.64 -12.90
N SER A 38 -13.49 9.87 -13.89
CA SER A 38 -13.68 10.35 -15.27
C SER A 38 -15.12 10.09 -15.71
N GLY A 39 -15.87 11.17 -15.90
CA GLY A 39 -17.24 11.14 -16.40
C GLY A 39 -17.30 11.36 -17.90
N LEU A 40 -18.00 10.48 -18.63
CA LEU A 40 -18.29 10.70 -20.05
C LEU A 40 -19.59 11.51 -20.18
N ASP A 41 -19.50 12.73 -20.68
CA ASP A 41 -20.66 13.44 -21.18
C ASP A 41 -21.13 12.76 -22.48
N LYS A 42 -22.25 12.04 -22.40
CA LYS A 42 -22.81 11.28 -23.53
C LYS A 42 -23.40 12.15 -24.63
N ILE A 43 -23.67 13.44 -24.37
CA ILE A 43 -24.21 14.37 -25.38
C ILE A 43 -23.09 14.93 -26.24
N THR A 44 -21.96 15.30 -25.63
CA THR A 44 -20.82 15.90 -26.35
C THR A 44 -19.68 14.93 -26.64
N GLY A 45 -19.67 13.74 -26.02
CA GLY A 45 -18.60 12.75 -26.15
C GLY A 45 -17.31 13.10 -25.40
N ARG A 46 -17.33 14.15 -24.55
CA ARG A 46 -16.15 14.61 -23.81
C ARG A 46 -16.02 13.84 -22.49
N ILE A 47 -14.78 13.49 -22.14
CA ILE A 47 -14.43 12.97 -20.81
C ILE A 47 -14.05 14.15 -19.91
N ILE A 48 -14.62 14.18 -18.71
CA ILE A 48 -14.37 15.20 -17.69
C ILE A 48 -13.76 14.48 -16.49
N THR A 49 -12.58 14.93 -16.06
CA THR A 49 -11.91 14.41 -14.87
C THR A 49 -12.22 15.31 -13.68
N PHE A 50 -12.53 14.71 -12.54
CA PHE A 50 -12.80 15.43 -11.30
C PHE A 50 -12.34 14.62 -10.10
N ASP A 51 -11.95 15.36 -9.07
CA ASP A 51 -11.42 14.84 -7.81
C ASP A 51 -12.51 14.82 -6.75
N VAL A 52 -12.54 13.76 -5.95
CA VAL A 52 -13.53 13.54 -4.89
C VAL A 52 -12.80 13.14 -3.63
N ALA A 53 -13.01 13.87 -2.54
CA ALA A 53 -12.47 13.46 -1.25
C ALA A 53 -13.17 12.18 -0.79
N ILE A 54 -12.41 11.26 -0.19
CA ILE A 54 -12.99 10.07 0.44
C ILE A 54 -13.90 10.50 1.59
N ASP A 55 -15.00 9.75 1.78
CA ASP A 55 -16.07 10.03 2.76
C ASP A 55 -16.91 11.29 2.47
N GLU A 56 -16.72 11.93 1.32
CA GLU A 56 -17.58 13.01 0.84
C GLU A 56 -18.51 12.51 -0.27
N THR A 57 -19.75 13.00 -0.25
CA THR A 57 -20.68 12.77 -1.35
C THR A 57 -20.63 13.93 -2.32
N VAL A 58 -20.29 13.65 -3.57
CA VAL A 58 -20.31 14.65 -4.64
C VAL A 58 -21.41 14.35 -5.65
N GLN A 59 -21.93 15.41 -6.26
CA GLN A 59 -22.92 15.30 -7.33
C GLN A 59 -22.26 15.43 -8.71
N PHE A 60 -22.47 14.43 -9.57
CA PHE A 60 -22.09 14.47 -10.98
C PHE A 60 -23.33 14.29 -11.86
N GLY A 61 -23.88 15.40 -12.35
CA GLY A 61 -25.16 15.41 -13.05
C GLY A 61 -26.30 14.94 -12.14
N ALA A 62 -26.89 13.78 -12.45
CA ALA A 62 -27.94 13.15 -11.65
C ALA A 62 -27.43 12.09 -10.66
N LEU A 63 -26.12 11.79 -10.68
CA LEU A 63 -25.53 10.77 -9.83
C LEU A 63 -24.95 11.38 -8.55
N GLN A 64 -25.09 10.66 -7.45
CA GLN A 64 -24.34 10.89 -6.21
C GLN A 64 -23.24 9.84 -6.13
N ILE A 65 -22.01 10.29 -5.86
CA ILE A 65 -20.82 9.44 -5.75
C ILE A 65 -20.34 9.57 -4.31
N THR A 66 -20.05 8.43 -3.68
CA THR A 66 -19.54 8.30 -2.31
C THR A 66 -18.46 7.24 -2.23
#